data_AF-A0A2G5SI37-F1
#
_entry.id   AF-A0A2G5SI37-F1
#
_cell.length_a   1.000
_cell.length_b   1.000
_cell.length_c   1.000
_cell.angle_alpha   90.00
_cell.angle_beta   90.00
_cell.angle_gamma   90.00
#
_symmetry.space_group_name_H-M   'P 1'
#
loop_
_entity.id
_entity.type
_entity.pdbx_description
1 polymer ?
#
loop_
_entity_poly.entity_id
_entity_poly.type
_entity_poly.pdbx_seq_one_letter_code
_entity_poly.pdbx_strand_id
1 'polypeptide(L)'
;MSEEKPTHILDEIPKCQTLKNLKYLEIENVSLRNPISDFFDIPEVNIKRDTMVEDEILIMKEAFLANANAKKWQMDIQNSGDYGIIYEALGRIRFDFSTEWFFEIPSSEEIFCIRISRACWTFDTISFTRMDFVDVPENALIR
;
A
#
# COMPACT_ATOMS: atom_id res chain seq x y z
N MET A 1 32.34 12.37 -12.28
CA MET A 1 31.55 11.37 -13.02
C MET A 1 30.69 10.65 -12.01
N SER A 2 29.42 11.01 -11.92
CA SER A 2 28.43 10.29 -11.12
C SER A 2 28.07 9.01 -11.87
N GLU A 3 28.36 7.85 -11.28
CA GLU A 3 27.82 6.57 -11.76
C GLU A 3 26.28 6.64 -11.68
N GLU A 4 25.61 6.65 -12.83
CA GLU A 4 24.19 6.31 -12.88
C GLU A 4 24.05 4.85 -12.44
N LYS A 5 23.70 4.64 -11.17
CA LYS A 5 23.28 3.31 -10.68
C LYS A 5 22.09 2.86 -11.55
N PRO A 6 22.11 1.64 -12.11
CA PRO A 6 21.08 1.22 -13.05
C PRO A 6 19.74 1.05 -12.32
N THR A 7 18.89 2.07 -12.38
CA THR A 7 17.53 2.11 -11.86
C THR A 7 16.58 1.15 -12.61
N HIS A 8 17.01 0.58 -13.73
CA HIS A 8 16.18 -0.21 -14.65
C HIS A 8 15.88 -1.66 -14.23
N ILE A 9 16.57 -2.20 -13.22
CA ILE A 9 16.38 -3.61 -12.82
C ILE A 9 15.02 -3.81 -12.12
N LEU A 10 14.55 -2.81 -11.37
CA LEU A 10 13.27 -2.89 -10.67
C LEU A 10 12.08 -2.87 -11.66
N ASP A 11 12.24 -2.20 -12.81
CA ASP A 11 11.21 -2.12 -13.86
C ASP A 11 10.91 -3.46 -14.53
N GLU A 12 11.82 -4.42 -14.40
CA GLU A 12 11.72 -5.73 -15.04
C GLU A 12 11.20 -6.81 -14.08
N ILE A 13 11.12 -6.53 -12.77
CA ILE A 13 10.60 -7.48 -11.75
C ILE A 13 9.19 -7.97 -12.12
N PRO A 14 8.21 -7.09 -12.42
CA PRO A 14 6.85 -7.48 -12.82
C PRO A 14 6.80 -8.36 -14.09
N LYS A 15 7.74 -8.12 -15.01
CA LYS A 15 7.78 -8.75 -16.34
C LYS A 15 8.51 -10.10 -16.31
N CYS A 16 9.25 -10.38 -15.24
CA CYS A 16 10.10 -11.57 -15.15
C CYS A 16 9.25 -12.83 -14.98
N GLN A 17 9.22 -13.69 -16.00
CA GLN A 17 8.43 -14.92 -15.97
C GLN A 17 8.78 -15.85 -14.79
N THR A 18 10.04 -15.84 -14.36
CA THR A 18 10.54 -16.62 -13.22
C THR A 18 9.91 -16.16 -11.89
N LEU A 19 9.46 -14.90 -11.81
CA LEU A 19 8.89 -14.29 -10.62
C LEU A 19 7.35 -14.31 -10.60
N LYS A 20 6.70 -14.94 -11.59
CA LYS A 20 5.22 -15.02 -11.67
C LYS A 20 4.53 -15.66 -10.46
N ASN A 21 5.25 -16.49 -9.70
CA ASN A 21 4.72 -17.16 -8.51
C ASN A 21 5.22 -16.53 -7.21
N LEU A 22 5.82 -15.34 -7.28
CA LEU A 22 6.34 -14.65 -6.11
C LEU A 22 5.21 -14.39 -5.11
N LYS A 23 5.45 -14.76 -3.84
CA LYS A 23 4.48 -14.57 -2.76
C LYS A 23 4.73 -13.30 -1.96
N TYR A 24 5.99 -12.89 -1.91
CA TYR A 24 6.46 -11.76 -1.14
C TYR A 24 7.53 -11.00 -1.92
N LEU A 25 7.40 -9.67 -1.99
CA LEU A 25 8.40 -8.78 -2.57
C LEU A 25 8.73 -7.66 -1.57
N GLU A 26 10.01 -7.43 -1.34
CA GLU A 26 10.49 -6.29 -0.57
C GLU A 26 11.43 -5.44 -1.42
N ILE A 27 11.14 -4.14 -1.52
CA ILE A 27 11.96 -3.16 -2.22
C ILE A 27 12.29 -2.04 -1.23
N GLU A 28 13.52 -2.04 -0.73
CA GLU A 28 13.98 -1.00 0.19
C GLU A 28 14.47 0.28 -0.53
N ASN A 29 14.42 0.30 -1.86
CA ASN A 29 14.92 1.41 -2.66
C ASN A 29 13.88 2.52 -2.86
N VAL A 30 14.18 3.67 -2.27
CA VAL A 30 13.32 4.85 -2.21
C VAL A 30 13.00 5.45 -3.60
N SER A 31 13.82 5.16 -4.62
CA SER A 31 13.67 5.69 -5.99
C SER A 31 12.95 4.78 -6.98
N LEU A 32 12.04 3.91 -6.52
CA LEU A 32 11.22 3.10 -7.40
C LEU A 32 10.35 4.01 -8.30
N ARG A 33 10.44 3.88 -9.62
CA ARG A 33 9.64 4.66 -10.59
C ARG A 33 8.46 3.90 -11.19
N ASN A 34 8.39 2.59 -10.97
CA ASN A 34 7.28 1.77 -11.47
C ASN A 34 5.93 2.25 -10.94
N PRO A 35 4.87 2.20 -11.75
CA PRO A 35 3.54 2.33 -11.22
C PRO A 35 3.29 1.18 -10.24
N ILE A 36 2.66 1.49 -9.11
CA ILE A 36 2.37 0.51 -8.06
C ILE A 36 1.53 -0.69 -8.57
N SER A 37 0.74 -0.46 -9.62
CA SER A 37 -0.08 -1.46 -10.30
C SER A 37 0.71 -2.62 -10.89
N ASP A 38 1.98 -2.41 -11.23
CA ASP A 38 2.81 -3.47 -11.80
C ASP A 38 3.03 -4.64 -10.82
N PHE A 39 2.80 -4.42 -9.53
CA PHE A 39 3.04 -5.44 -8.51
C PHE A 39 1.76 -6.19 -8.09
N PHE A 40 0.57 -5.85 -8.61
CA PHE A 40 -0.74 -6.32 -8.10
C PHE A 40 -0.96 -7.83 -8.07
N ASP A 41 -0.20 -8.58 -8.88
CA ASP A 41 -0.25 -10.04 -8.87
C ASP A 41 0.53 -10.67 -7.69
N ILE A 42 1.28 -9.87 -6.93
CA ILE A 42 2.07 -10.31 -5.79
C ILE A 42 1.22 -10.15 -4.51
N PRO A 43 0.94 -11.23 -3.76
CA PRO A 43 0.09 -11.18 -2.58
C PRO A 43 0.59 -10.24 -1.49
N GLU A 44 1.90 -10.25 -1.25
CA GLU A 44 2.53 -9.48 -0.20
C GLU A 44 3.67 -8.62 -0.73
N VAL A 45 3.61 -7.32 -0.46
CA VAL A 45 4.57 -6.34 -1.00
C VAL A 45 4.96 -5.35 0.07
N ASN A 46 6.25 -5.09 0.24
CA ASN A 46 6.79 -4.02 1.08
C ASN A 46 7.67 -3.10 0.24
N ILE A 47 7.36 -1.82 0.14
CA ILE A 47 8.10 -0.88 -0.70
C ILE A 47 8.43 0.39 0.10
N LYS A 48 9.69 0.83 0.06
CA LYS A 48 10.09 2.15 0.56
C LYS A 48 10.09 3.15 -0.59
N ARG A 49 9.48 4.34 -0.43
CA ARG A 49 9.43 5.40 -1.45
C ARG A 49 9.56 6.80 -0.84
N ASP A 50 9.92 7.77 -1.66
CA ASP A 50 10.06 9.17 -1.21
C ASP A 50 8.68 9.81 -0.95
N THR A 51 7.74 9.57 -1.85
CA THR A 51 6.40 10.19 -1.87
C THR A 51 5.36 9.21 -2.39
N MET A 52 4.08 9.52 -2.15
CA MET A 52 2.94 8.82 -2.70
C MET A 52 1.95 9.86 -3.22
N VAL A 53 1.26 9.56 -4.32
CA VAL A 53 0.26 10.45 -4.92
C VAL A 53 -1.16 9.92 -4.66
N GLU A 54 -2.17 10.81 -4.69
CA GLU A 54 -3.58 10.48 -4.41
C GLU A 54 -4.08 9.28 -5.21
N ASP A 55 -3.81 9.33 -6.52
CA ASP A 55 -4.24 8.33 -7.48
C ASP A 55 -3.74 6.94 -7.10
N GLU A 56 -2.53 6.82 -6.55
CA GLU A 56 -1.98 5.52 -6.13
C GLU A 56 -2.78 4.92 -4.97
N ILE A 57 -3.28 5.72 -4.03
CA ILE A 57 -4.09 5.24 -2.90
C ILE A 57 -5.42 4.69 -3.41
N LEU A 58 -6.06 5.42 -4.32
CA LEU A 58 -7.34 5.02 -4.91
C LEU A 58 -7.18 3.75 -5.76
N ILE A 59 -6.14 3.70 -6.60
CA ILE A 59 -5.81 2.51 -7.40
C ILE A 59 -5.54 1.30 -6.50
N MET A 60 -4.78 1.49 -5.41
CA MET A 60 -4.55 0.43 -4.42
C MET A 60 -5.84 -0.02 -3.73
N LYS A 61 -6.70 0.93 -3.33
CA LYS A 61 -8.00 0.64 -2.71
C LYS A 61 -8.86 -0.21 -3.64
N GLU A 62 -9.01 0.21 -4.90
CA GLU A 62 -9.77 -0.52 -5.91
C GLU A 62 -9.19 -1.91 -6.17
N ALA A 63 -7.86 -2.02 -6.28
CA ALA A 63 -7.18 -3.29 -6.48
C ALA A 63 -7.44 -4.26 -5.32
N PHE A 64 -7.35 -3.81 -4.06
CA PHE A 64 -7.63 -4.66 -2.90
C PHE A 64 -9.09 -5.06 -2.79
N LEU A 65 -10.03 -4.21 -3.21
CA LEU A 65 -11.45 -4.56 -3.26
C LEU A 65 -11.77 -5.58 -4.37
N ALA A 66 -11.07 -5.52 -5.51
CA ALA A 66 -11.33 -6.37 -6.67
C ALA A 66 -10.51 -7.68 -6.70
N ASN A 67 -9.30 -7.69 -6.15
CA ASN A 67 -8.34 -8.79 -6.27
C ASN A 67 -8.23 -9.60 -4.98
N ALA A 68 -8.74 -10.83 -5.00
CA ALA A 68 -8.66 -11.76 -3.86
C ALA A 68 -7.24 -12.29 -3.58
N ASN A 69 -6.30 -12.13 -4.52
CA ASN A 69 -4.91 -12.58 -4.32
C ASN A 69 -4.08 -11.56 -3.52
N ALA A 70 -4.48 -10.29 -3.48
CA ALA A 70 -3.79 -9.25 -2.71
C ALA A 70 -4.08 -9.43 -1.21
N LYS A 71 -3.04 -9.65 -0.40
CA LYS A 71 -3.18 -9.93 1.04
C LYS A 71 -2.72 -8.78 1.91
N LYS A 72 -1.46 -8.38 1.75
CA LYS A 72 -0.84 -7.36 2.60
C LYS A 72 0.21 -6.56 1.85
N TRP A 73 -0.06 -5.28 1.68
CA TRP A 73 0.88 -4.36 1.08
C TRP A 73 1.25 -3.27 2.06
N GLN A 74 2.51 -2.91 2.10
CA GLN A 74 3.05 -1.86 2.96
C GLN A 74 3.92 -0.92 2.13
N MET A 75 3.76 0.38 2.38
CA MET A 75 4.62 1.40 1.84
C MET A 75 5.14 2.31 2.95
N ASP A 76 6.46 2.45 3.03
CA ASP A 76 7.11 3.41 3.92
C ASP A 76 7.47 4.67 3.12
N ILE A 77 7.00 5.83 3.56
CA ILE A 77 7.08 7.11 2.83
C ILE A 77 8.00 8.07 3.59
N GLN A 78 9.08 8.54 2.94
CA GLN A 78 10.16 9.30 3.59
C GLN A 78 9.81 10.77 3.92
N ASN A 79 8.68 11.31 3.45
CA ASN A 79 8.33 12.72 3.70
C ASN A 79 6.82 12.98 3.53
N SER A 80 6.00 12.46 4.45
CA SER A 80 4.53 12.48 4.41
C SER A 80 3.88 13.86 4.66
N GLY A 81 4.55 14.95 4.31
CA GLY A 81 4.21 16.31 4.74
C GLY A 81 2.79 16.80 4.44
N ASP A 82 2.03 16.07 3.61
CA ASP A 82 0.61 16.36 3.37
C ASP A 82 -0.25 15.08 3.33
N TYR A 83 -0.79 14.70 4.49
CA TYR A 83 -1.85 13.69 4.61
C TYR A 83 -3.21 14.16 4.08
N GLY A 84 -3.36 15.44 3.70
CA GLY A 84 -4.59 16.00 3.15
C GLY A 84 -5.09 15.17 1.98
N ILE A 85 -4.18 14.80 1.08
CA ILE A 85 -4.45 13.92 -0.06
C ILE A 85 -5.09 12.59 0.38
N ILE A 86 -4.57 11.98 1.45
CA ILE A 86 -5.08 10.69 1.91
C ILE A 86 -6.46 10.85 2.57
N TYR A 87 -6.67 11.94 3.33
CA TYR A 87 -7.96 12.23 3.92
C TYR A 87 -9.02 12.61 2.89
N GLU A 88 -8.63 13.21 1.76
CA GLU A 88 -9.53 13.47 0.64
C GLU A 88 -9.91 12.16 -0.05
N ALA A 89 -8.95 11.26 -0.29
CA ALA A 89 -9.20 9.97 -0.92
C ALA A 89 -10.01 8.97 -0.06
N LEU A 90 -9.78 8.94 1.26
CA LEU A 90 -10.34 7.92 2.16
C LEU A 90 -11.41 8.46 3.13
N GLY A 91 -11.57 9.77 3.22
CA GLY A 91 -12.44 10.43 4.19
C GLY A 91 -11.72 10.82 5.47
N ARG A 92 -12.14 11.96 6.05
CA ARG A 92 -11.51 12.55 7.24
C ARG A 92 -11.80 11.76 8.51
N ILE A 93 -10.75 11.23 9.12
CA ILE A 93 -10.73 10.72 10.51
C ILE A 93 -9.71 11.56 11.28
N ARG A 94 -9.94 11.83 12.58
CA ARG A 94 -8.95 12.53 13.40
C ARG A 94 -7.69 11.68 13.52
N PHE A 95 -6.57 12.19 13.00
CA PHE A 95 -5.27 11.55 13.11
C PHE A 95 -4.59 11.94 14.42
N ASP A 96 -4.15 10.93 15.18
CA ASP A 96 -3.36 11.11 16.40
C ASP A 96 -1.96 10.52 16.20
N PHE A 97 -1.85 9.18 16.09
CA PHE A 97 -0.59 8.47 15.79
C PHE A 97 -0.75 7.32 14.79
N SER A 98 -1.96 6.78 14.69
CA SER A 98 -2.37 5.86 13.64
C SER A 98 -3.83 6.10 13.30
N THR A 99 -4.20 5.83 12.06
CA THR A 99 -5.58 5.92 11.57
C THR A 99 -5.86 4.73 10.67
N GLU A 100 -7.05 4.17 10.83
CA GLU A 100 -7.47 2.96 10.14
C GLU A 100 -8.83 3.19 9.49
N TRP A 101 -8.99 2.68 8.29
CA TRP A 101 -10.24 2.67 7.53
C TRP A 101 -10.55 1.22 7.18
N PHE A 102 -11.78 0.79 7.49
CA PHE A 102 -12.23 -0.57 7.26
C PHE A 102 -13.32 -0.57 6.20
N PHE A 103 -13.15 -1.35 5.13
CA PHE A 103 -14.05 -1.42 3.99
C PHE A 103 -14.57 -2.85 3.81
N GLU A 104 -15.88 -2.98 3.61
CA GLU A 104 -16.48 -4.26 3.18
C GLU A 104 -15.95 -4.64 1.79
N ILE A 105 -15.51 -5.90 1.64
CA ILE A 105 -15.15 -6.46 0.33
C ILE A 105 -16.38 -7.16 -0.24
N PRO A 106 -16.85 -6.81 -1.45
CA PRO A 106 -18.02 -7.44 -2.03
C PRO A 106 -17.85 -8.96 -2.15
N SER A 107 -18.82 -9.71 -1.60
CA SER A 107 -18.85 -11.18 -1.65
C SER A 107 -17.68 -11.89 -0.95
N SER A 108 -17.02 -11.25 0.01
CA SER A 108 -15.98 -11.86 0.85
C SER A 108 -16.37 -11.81 2.33
N GLU A 109 -15.87 -12.76 3.12
CA GLU A 109 -15.91 -12.71 4.59
C GLU A 109 -14.75 -11.87 5.17
N GLU A 110 -13.76 -11.56 4.34
CA GLU A 110 -12.64 -10.68 4.68
C GLU A 110 -13.05 -9.20 4.62
N ILE A 111 -12.41 -8.41 5.46
CA ILE A 111 -12.48 -6.95 5.48
C ILE A 111 -11.17 -6.38 4.96
N PHE A 112 -11.26 -5.30 4.21
CA PHE A 112 -10.11 -4.57 3.73
C PHE A 112 -9.83 -3.39 4.66
N CYS A 113 -8.65 -3.40 5.28
CA CYS A 113 -8.14 -2.34 6.12
C CYS A 113 -7.08 -1.53 5.38
N ILE A 114 -7.23 -0.21 5.39
CA ILE A 114 -6.14 0.73 5.10
C ILE A 114 -5.73 1.33 6.44
N ARG A 115 -4.44 1.26 6.75
CA ARG A 115 -3.88 1.86 7.97
C ARG A 115 -2.77 2.82 7.60
N ILE A 116 -2.73 3.95 8.28
CA ILE A 116 -1.59 4.85 8.29
C ILE A 116 -1.07 4.93 9.72
N SER A 117 0.24 4.83 9.87
CA SER A 117 0.89 5.00 11.16
C SER A 117 2.23 5.68 10.98
N ARG A 118 2.60 6.52 11.94
CA ARG A 118 3.96 7.04 12.00
C ARG A 118 4.91 5.92 12.44
N ALA A 119 5.79 5.49 11.55
CA ALA A 119 6.74 4.41 11.83
C ALA A 119 7.97 4.93 12.58
N CYS A 120 8.49 6.09 12.20
CA CYS A 120 9.54 6.80 12.94
C CYS A 120 9.55 8.29 12.57
N TRP A 121 10.57 9.03 13.05
CA TRP A 121 10.70 10.46 12.77
C TRP A 121 10.87 10.81 11.29
N THR A 122 11.28 9.84 10.46
CA THR A 122 11.63 10.06 9.05
C THR A 122 10.76 9.27 8.09
N PHE A 123 9.86 8.40 8.59
CA PHE A 123 9.00 7.58 7.76
C PHE A 123 7.63 7.41 8.38
N ASP A 124 6.63 7.47 7.53
CA ASP A 124 5.29 7.04 7.84
C ASP A 124 4.92 5.85 6.96
N THR A 125 4.18 4.92 7.53
CA THR A 125 3.81 3.69 6.87
C THR A 125 2.33 3.73 6.54
N ILE A 126 2.01 3.45 5.28
CA ILE A 126 0.66 3.09 4.85
C ILE A 126 0.63 1.59 4.58
N SER A 127 -0.39 0.90 5.09
CA SER A 127 -0.60 -0.51 4.83
C SER A 127 -2.01 -0.79 4.35
N PHE A 128 -2.12 -1.71 3.40
CA PHE A 128 -3.33 -2.22 2.78
C PHE A 128 -3.40 -3.70 3.15
N THR A 129 -4.41 -4.14 3.87
CA THR A 129 -4.44 -5.49 4.44
C THR A 129 -5.84 -6.06 4.36
N ARG A 130 -5.97 -7.30 3.89
CA ARG A 130 -7.16 -8.13 4.09
C ARG A 130 -7.06 -8.83 5.44
N MET A 131 -8.13 -8.79 6.21
CA MET A 131 -8.21 -9.34 7.57
C MET A 131 -9.59 -9.91 7.85
N ASP A 132 -9.71 -10.73 8.89
CA ASP A 132 -10.99 -11.30 9.27
C ASP A 132 -11.89 -10.26 9.93
N PHE A 133 -13.20 -10.35 9.72
CA PHE A 133 -14.18 -9.44 10.31
C PHE A 133 -14.09 -9.36 11.85
N VAL A 134 -13.70 -10.46 12.51
CA VAL A 134 -13.55 -10.54 13.97
C VAL A 134 -12.50 -9.56 14.51
N ASP A 135 -11.54 -9.15 13.69
CA ASP A 135 -10.47 -8.23 14.07
C ASP A 135 -10.86 -6.76 13.85
N VAL A 136 -12.08 -6.48 13.36
CA VAL A 136 -12.57 -5.12 13.08
C VAL A 136 -13.26 -4.53 14.32
N PRO A 137 -12.89 -3.32 14.77
CA PRO A 137 -13.54 -2.69 15.91
C PRO A 137 -15.03 -2.42 15.67
N GLU A 138 -15.83 -2.51 16.74
CA GLU A 138 -17.27 -2.26 16.68
C GLU A 138 -17.55 -0.83 16.13
N ASN A 139 -18.46 -0.74 15.14
CA ASN A 139 -18.83 0.51 14.45
C ASN A 139 -17.72 1.20 13.63
N ALA A 140 -16.59 0.53 13.36
CA ALA A 140 -15.51 1.10 12.54
C ALA A 140 -15.66 0.83 11.02
N LEU A 141 -16.61 -0.02 10.64
CA LEU A 141 -16.82 -0.46 9.26
C LEU A 141 -17.47 0.64 8.41
N ILE A 142 -16.85 0.93 7.26
CA ILE A 142 -17.32 1.87 6.25
C ILE A 142 -17.99 1.06 5.13
N ARG A 143 -19.26 1.40 4.85
CA ARG A 143 -20.09 0.80 3.80
C ARG A 143 -20.14 1.66 2.55
#